data_AF-A0A424KCY6-F1
#
_entry.id   AF-A0A424KCY6-F1
#
_cell.length_a   1.000
_cell.length_b   1.000
_cell.length_c   1.000
_cell.angle_alpha   90.00
_cell.angle_beta   90.00
_cell.angle_gamma   90.00
#
_symmetry.space_group_name_H-M   'P 1'
#
loop_
_entity.id
_entity.type
_entity.pdbx_description
1 polymer ?
#
loop_
_entity_poly.entity_id
_entity_poly.type
_entity_poly.pdbx_seq_one_letter_code
_entity_poly.pdbx_strand_id
1 'polypeptide(L)'
;MPIKRGNGFYIGPICLNYGVIAFGIISPLLILGFSNMIPIAWTLSLSIIFSISLPILFYLISWSLWLMIYYSCLPKELHGNRPENSDHLLFDEDERL
;
A
#
# COMPACT_ATOMS: atom_id res chain seq x y z
N MET A 1 20.90 4.39 -16.00
CA MET A 1 20.39 5.64 -15.38
C MET A 1 20.20 5.34 -13.91
N PRO A 2 20.94 5.96 -12.98
CA PRO A 2 20.76 5.71 -11.55
C PRO A 2 19.38 6.22 -11.12
N ILE A 3 18.59 5.37 -10.48
CA ILE A 3 17.27 5.74 -9.96
C ILE A 3 17.53 6.55 -8.68
N LYS A 4 17.50 7.88 -8.78
CA LYS A 4 17.60 8.74 -7.60
C LYS A 4 16.27 8.69 -6.82
N ARG A 5 16.29 8.06 -5.64
CA ARG A 5 15.16 8.03 -4.70
C ARG A 5 15.02 9.38 -4.00
N GLY A 6 13.81 9.93 -3.96
CA GLY A 6 13.50 11.08 -3.10
C GLY A 6 13.36 10.61 -1.65
N ASN A 7 13.90 11.39 -0.71
CA ASN A 7 13.79 11.11 0.73
C ASN A 7 12.31 11.06 1.14
N GLY A 8 11.89 9.91 1.66
CA GLY A 8 10.72 9.82 2.53
C GLY A 8 9.34 10.06 1.90
N PHE A 9 8.91 9.29 0.89
CA PHE A 9 7.50 8.88 0.74
C PHE A 9 7.33 7.80 -0.35
N TYR A 10 6.98 6.57 0.02
CA TYR A 10 6.58 5.56 -0.97
C TYR A 10 5.09 5.68 -1.25
N ILE A 11 4.77 6.15 -2.45
CA ILE A 11 3.39 6.15 -2.97
C ILE A 11 2.86 4.71 -3.17
N GLY A 12 3.75 3.74 -3.40
CA GLY A 12 3.41 2.35 -3.69
C GLY A 12 2.52 1.66 -2.65
N PRO A 13 2.90 1.59 -1.36
CA PRO A 13 2.05 1.02 -0.31
C PRO A 13 0.68 1.69 -0.20
N ILE A 14 0.60 3.00 -0.43
CA ILE A 14 -0.67 3.74 -0.38
C ILE A 14 -1.55 3.38 -1.57
N CYS A 15 -0.98 3.34 -2.78
CA CYS A 15 -1.67 2.92 -3.99
C CYS A 15 -2.18 1.48 -3.88
N LEU A 16 -1.37 0.55 -3.35
CA LEU A 16 -1.80 -0.83 -3.13
C LEU A 16 -2.93 -0.90 -2.11
N ASN A 17 -2.81 -0.19 -0.99
CA ASN A 17 -3.78 -0.22 0.10
C ASN A 17 -5.15 0.28 -0.38
N TYR A 18 -5.19 1.52 -0.90
CA TYR A 18 -6.44 2.10 -1.39
C TYR A 18 -6.97 1.41 -2.63
N GLY A 19 -6.09 0.90 -3.51
CA GLY A 19 -6.51 0.12 -4.68
C GLY A 19 -7.27 -1.15 -4.27
N VAL A 20 -6.70 -1.94 -3.36
CA VAL A 20 -7.35 -3.17 -2.87
C VAL A 20 -8.68 -2.86 -2.17
N ILE A 21 -8.74 -1.80 -1.37
CA ILE A 21 -9.98 -1.44 -0.66
C ILE A 21 -11.05 -0.91 -1.62
N ALA A 22 -10.68 -0.04 -2.56
CA ALA A 22 -11.61 0.52 -3.52
C ALA A 22 -12.22 -0.56 -4.42
N PHE A 23 -11.38 -1.42 -5.00
CA PHE A 23 -11.83 -2.44 -5.96
C PHE A 23 -12.29 -3.73 -5.30
N GLY A 24 -11.70 -4.12 -4.18
CA GLY A 24 -12.00 -5.38 -3.49
C GLY A 24 -13.14 -5.29 -2.48
N ILE A 25 -13.39 -4.11 -1.90
CA ILE A 25 -14.41 -3.94 -0.85
C ILE A 25 -15.48 -2.93 -1.27
N ILE A 26 -15.10 -1.69 -1.59
CA ILE A 26 -16.07 -0.62 -1.83
C ILE A 26 -16.87 -0.88 -3.11
N SER A 27 -16.22 -1.20 -4.22
CA SER A 27 -16.92 -1.44 -5.49
C SER A 27 -17.91 -2.61 -5.42
N PRO A 28 -17.55 -3.80 -4.89
CA PRO A 28 -18.51 -4.89 -4.71
C PRO A 28 -19.66 -4.52 -3.78
N LEU A 29 -19.37 -3.81 -2.67
CA LEU A 29 -20.37 -3.37 -1.72
C LEU A 29 -21.40 -2.42 -2.38
N LEU A 30 -20.92 -1.44 -3.14
CA LEU A 30 -21.77 -0.53 -3.91
C LEU A 30 -22.62 -1.28 -4.96
N ILE A 31 -22.02 -2.20 -5.72
CA ILE A 31 -22.75 -3.03 -6.70
C ILE A 31 -23.90 -3.79 -6.01
N LEU A 32 -23.64 -4.34 -4.82
CA LEU A 32 -24.62 -5.10 -4.05
C LEU A 32 -25.79 -4.22 -3.57
N GLY A 33 -25.48 -2.98 -3.12
CA GLY A 33 -26.49 -2.00 -2.73
C GLY A 33 -27.32 -1.49 -3.92
N PHE A 34 -26.68 -1.20 -5.06
CA PHE A 34 -27.40 -0.77 -6.27
C PHE A 34 -28.24 -1.90 -6.90
N SER A 35 -27.86 -3.16 -6.67
CA SER A 35 -28.65 -4.32 -7.08
C SER A 35 -29.84 -4.61 -6.15
N ASN A 36 -30.11 -3.75 -5.16
CA ASN A 36 -31.14 -3.91 -4.12
C ASN A 36 -31.01 -5.19 -3.27
N MET A 37 -29.84 -5.83 -3.24
CA MET A 37 -29.60 -6.99 -2.37
C MET A 37 -29.40 -6.58 -0.90
N ILE A 38 -28.90 -5.36 -0.68
CA ILE A 38 -28.73 -4.73 0.64
C ILE A 38 -29.34 -3.32 0.56
N PRO A 39 -29.96 -2.80 1.64
CA PRO A 39 -30.44 -1.43 1.65
C PRO A 39 -29.32 -0.42 1.32
N ILE A 40 -29.64 0.54 0.44
CA ILE A 40 -28.65 1.52 -0.05
C ILE A 40 -28.08 2.39 1.09
N ALA A 41 -28.90 2.70 2.10
CA ALA A 41 -28.46 3.48 3.27
C ALA A 41 -27.35 2.76 4.06
N TRP A 42 -27.50 1.44 4.27
CA TRP A 42 -26.47 0.62 4.92
C TRP A 42 -25.21 0.54 4.07
N THR A 43 -25.38 0.34 2.77
CA THR A 43 -24.28 0.26 1.81
C THR A 43 -23.41 1.51 1.82
N LEU A 44 -24.03 2.70 1.78
CA LEU A 44 -23.32 3.98 1.79
C LEU A 44 -22.59 4.22 3.12
N SER A 45 -23.26 4.00 4.26
CA SER A 45 -22.64 4.16 5.58
C SER A 45 -21.43 3.22 5.76
N LEU A 46 -21.56 1.94 5.39
CA LEU A 46 -20.46 0.99 5.46
C LEU A 46 -19.31 1.36 4.51
N SER A 47 -19.62 1.82 3.30
CA SER A 47 -18.59 2.25 2.34
C SER A 47 -17.76 3.41 2.89
N ILE A 48 -18.41 4.40 3.52
CA ILE A 48 -17.71 5.54 4.14
C ILE A 48 -16.83 5.03 5.29
N ILE A 49 -17.38 4.22 6.20
CA ILE A 49 -16.63 3.68 7.34
C ILE A 49 -15.41 2.89 6.86
N PHE A 50 -15.59 1.98 5.91
CA PHE A 50 -14.51 1.14 5.39
C PHE A 50 -13.47 1.91 4.59
N SER A 51 -13.84 3.00 3.91
CA SER A 51 -12.89 3.85 3.20
C SER A 51 -11.86 4.52 4.11
N ILE A 52 -12.14 4.62 5.41
CA ILE A 52 -11.28 5.24 6.41
C ILE A 52 -10.64 4.18 7.32
N SER A 53 -11.43 3.22 7.82
CA SER A 53 -10.94 2.25 8.81
C SER A 53 -10.03 1.19 8.20
N LEU A 54 -10.37 0.67 7.01
CA LEU A 54 -9.59 -0.41 6.40
C LEU A 54 -8.18 0.05 5.97
N PRO A 55 -7.96 1.24 5.36
CA PRO A 55 -6.62 1.65 5.00
C PRO A 55 -5.69 1.74 6.21
N ILE A 56 -6.21 2.21 7.35
CA ILE A 56 -5.43 2.31 8.59
C ILE A 56 -5.06 0.90 9.08
N LEU A 57 -6.01 -0.03 9.09
CA LEU A 57 -5.77 -1.39 9.57
C LEU A 57 -4.82 -2.19 8.66
N PHE A 58 -4.96 -2.02 7.33
CA PHE A 58 -4.15 -2.74 6.34
C PHE A 58 -2.85 -2.03 5.96
N TYR A 59 -2.53 -0.89 6.57
CA TYR A 59 -1.33 -0.11 6.26
C TYR A 59 -0.04 -0.94 6.39
N LEU A 60 0.12 -1.64 7.52
CA LEU A 60 1.29 -2.48 7.79
C LEU A 60 1.44 -3.62 6.78
N ILE A 61 0.31 -4.27 6.43
CA ILE A 61 0.28 -5.37 5.46
C ILE A 61 0.62 -4.84 4.07
N SER A 62 0.07 -3.68 3.68
CA SER A 62 0.35 -3.06 2.39
C SER A 62 1.83 -2.70 2.24
N TRP A 63 2.46 -2.24 3.32
CA TRP A 63 3.91 -2.02 3.35
C TRP A 63 4.71 -3.30 3.13
N SER A 64 4.36 -4.37 3.84
CA SER A 64 5.01 -5.68 3.67
C SER A 64 4.86 -6.19 2.24
N LEU A 65 3.66 -6.13 1.68
CA LEU A 65 3.38 -6.56 0.30
C LEU A 65 4.11 -5.70 -0.74
N TRP A 66 4.15 -4.38 -0.54
CA TRP A 66 4.90 -3.48 -1.41
C TRP A 66 6.40 -3.82 -1.41
N LEU A 67 6.99 -4.03 -0.24
CA LEU A 67 8.41 -4.41 -0.12
C LEU A 67 8.68 -5.78 -0.75
N MET A 68 7.77 -6.75 -0.56
CA MET A 68 7.85 -8.06 -1.21
C MET A 68 7.89 -7.93 -2.74
N ILE A 69 6.98 -7.16 -3.33
CA ILE A 69 6.94 -6.92 -4.78
C ILE A 69 8.21 -6.18 -5.23
N TYR A 70 8.59 -5.13 -4.49
CA TYR A 70 9.76 -4.31 -4.80
C TYR A 70 11.05 -5.15 -4.86
N TYR A 71 11.35 -5.92 -3.81
CA TYR A 71 12.57 -6.72 -3.74
C TYR A 71 12.50 -8.01 -4.59
N SER A 72 11.32 -8.47 -4.95
CA SER A 72 11.18 -9.54 -5.96
C SER A 72 11.64 -9.06 -7.34
N CYS A 73 11.30 -7.82 -7.71
CA CYS A 73 11.74 -7.22 -8.97
C CYS A 73 13.19 -6.70 -8.93
N LEU A 74 13.64 -6.18 -7.78
CA LEU A 74 14.98 -5.62 -7.57
C LEU A 74 15.70 -6.32 -6.40
N PRO A 75 16.05 -7.62 -6.52
CA PRO A 75 16.64 -8.37 -5.42
C PRO A 75 18.04 -7.90 -5.01
N LYS A 76 18.75 -7.19 -5.91
CA LYS A 76 20.09 -6.62 -5.67
C LYS A 76 20.08 -5.37 -4.78
N GLU A 77 18.92 -4.72 -4.65
CA GLU A 77 18.74 -3.58 -3.74
C GLU A 77 18.48 -4.01 -2.30
N LEU A 78 18.21 -5.30 -2.07
CA LEU A 78 18.03 -5.83 -0.72
C LEU A 78 19.38 -5.76 0.02
N HIS A 79 19.36 -5.25 1.25
CA HIS A 79 20.57 -4.98 2.04
C HIS A 79 21.55 -6.18 2.12
N GLY A 80 21.05 -7.41 2.23
CA GLY A 80 21.88 -8.62 2.29
C GLY A 80 22.48 -9.08 0.95
N ASN A 81 21.98 -8.58 -0.18
CA ASN A 81 22.40 -8.96 -1.54
C ASN A 81 23.19 -7.86 -2.26
N ARG A 82 23.56 -6.80 -1.53
CA ARG A 82 24.18 -5.62 -2.12
C ARG A 82 25.64 -5.86 -2.47
N PRO A 83 26.08 -5.59 -3.72
CA PRO A 83 27.50 -5.50 -4.05
C PRO A 83 28.10 -4.27 -3.34
N GLU A 84 29.41 -4.26 -3.04
CA GLU A 84 30.03 -3.20 -2.21
C GLU A 84 29.89 -1.77 -2.77
N ASN A 85 29.44 -1.67 -4.03
CA ASN A 85 29.22 -0.44 -4.78
C ASN A 85 27.74 0.00 -4.89
N SER A 86 26.85 -0.46 -4.02
CA SER A 86 25.44 -0.06 -4.03
C SER A 86 25.17 1.18 -3.16
N ASP A 87 24.48 2.18 -3.72
CA ASP A 87 24.11 3.43 -3.03
C ASP A 87 23.50 3.18 -1.65
N HIS A 88 24.09 3.70 -0.57
CA HIS A 88 23.61 3.53 0.81
C HIS A 88 22.11 3.86 0.92
N LEU A 89 21.31 2.87 1.36
CA LEU A 89 19.92 3.08 1.73
C LEU A 89 19.95 3.75 3.09
N LEU A 90 19.98 5.09 3.11
CA LEU A 90 19.60 5.82 4.31
C LEU A 90 18.08 5.72 4.39
N PHE A 91 17.61 4.87 5.31
CA PHE A 91 16.23 4.99 5.76
C PHE A 91 16.19 6.17 6.73
N ASP A 92 15.08 6.94 6.78
CA ASP A 92 14.95 8.06 7.74
C ASP A 92 15.10 7.60 9.21
N GLU A 93 15.08 6.29 9.47
CA GLU A 93 15.39 5.65 10.76
C GLU A 93 16.89 5.68 11.09
N ASP A 94 17.79 5.67 10.09
CA ASP A 94 19.24 5.71 10.28
C ASP A 94 19.76 7.11 10.61
N GLU A 95 19.00 8.17 10.27
CA GLU A 95 19.35 9.56 10.61
C GLU A 95 19.11 9.90 12.09
N ARG A 96 18.48 9.00 12.85
CA ARG A 96 18.16 9.18 14.27
C ARG A 96 19.11 8.47 15.25
N LEU A 97 20.19 7.87 14.75
CA LEU A 97 21.27 7.26 15.54
C LEU A 97 22.56 8.06 15.39
#